data_AF-A0A7X3SGD5-F1
#
_entry.id   AF-A0A7X3SGD5-F1
#
_cell.length_a   1.000
_cell.length_b   1.000
_cell.length_c   1.000
_cell.angle_alpha   90.00
_cell.angle_beta   90.00
_cell.angle_gamma   90.00
#
_symmetry.space_group_name_H-M   'P 1'
#
loop_
_entity.id
_entity.type
_entity.pdbx_description
1 polymer ?
#
loop_
_entity_poly.entity_id
_entity_poly.type
_entity_poly.pdbx_seq_one_letter_code
_entity_poly.pdbx_strand_id
1 'polypeptide(L)'
;MQTSSLLAYYERALLQGDYKPDNVQREAVTKLNAIQKVLVAREPDLLAHGKKRLFSCLSWLIGKKKNKTQQTVRGFYMWGGVGRGKTWIMDLFFHSIPGNRKLRLHFHRFMLRVHKELTQLQGQIDPLLTIADNFKAETDILCFDEFFASDIADAMLLGTLMEALFERGITLVATSNVPPEDFYRDGLQRDRFLPVIEKIKQYCDVMNVDAGIDYRLHMPTVANLWNFPLNEATNAKMERMFKTLAGRSPDKVLVLEINHRQITTLGVSKGVMSIDFMTLCGEGRSQHDYIEISRCFHSVLLYNVPVMISETEEQARRFLMLVDELYEHNVKLVVAAEMELLDIYQGRQLKLEYQRCLSRLQEMQSKEYFYLPHLP
;
A
#
# COMPACT_ATOMS: atom_id res chain seq x y z
N MET A 1 21.63 -11.76 -16.70
CA MET A 1 21.63 -11.83 -15.22
C MET A 1 20.96 -13.12 -14.83
N GLN A 2 21.62 -14.01 -14.07
CA GLN A 2 21.01 -15.27 -13.63
C GLN A 2 19.77 -14.96 -12.78
N THR A 3 18.61 -15.49 -13.19
CA THR A 3 17.35 -15.43 -12.43
C THR A 3 17.56 -16.17 -11.11
N SER A 4 17.95 -15.42 -10.07
CA SER A 4 18.02 -15.97 -8.73
C SER A 4 16.59 -16.29 -8.27
N SER A 5 16.37 -17.50 -7.75
CA SER A 5 15.06 -17.91 -7.24
C SER A 5 14.64 -17.00 -6.08
N LEU A 6 13.33 -16.78 -5.92
CA LEU A 6 12.78 -16.00 -4.80
C LEU A 6 13.32 -16.50 -3.44
N LEU A 7 13.44 -17.82 -3.28
CA LEU A 7 14.01 -18.44 -2.08
C LEU A 7 15.46 -18.00 -1.81
N ALA A 8 16.29 -17.85 -2.85
CA ALA A 8 17.66 -17.38 -2.69
C ALA A 8 17.73 -15.91 -2.24
N TYR A 9 16.80 -15.07 -2.70
CA TYR A 9 16.68 -13.69 -2.21
C TYR A 9 16.27 -13.64 -0.73
N TYR A 10 15.30 -14.48 -0.35
CA TYR A 10 14.86 -14.61 1.04
C TYR A 10 15.99 -15.07 1.96
N GLU A 11 16.72 -16.13 1.59
CA GLU A 11 17.85 -16.65 2.38
C GLU A 11 18.98 -15.62 2.53
N ARG A 12 19.30 -14.86 1.47
CA ARG A 12 20.28 -13.77 1.55
C ARG A 12 19.84 -12.65 2.50
N ALA A 13 18.57 -12.26 2.46
CA ALA A 13 18.05 -11.21 3.32
C ALA A 13 18.02 -11.64 4.81
N LEU A 14 17.77 -12.92 5.10
CA LEU A 14 17.91 -13.46 6.45
C LEU A 14 19.37 -13.43 6.95
N LEU A 15 20.34 -13.74 6.08
CA LEU A 15 21.77 -13.72 6.42
C LEU A 15 22.29 -12.31 6.74
N GLN A 16 21.65 -11.27 6.21
CA GLN A 16 22.01 -9.86 6.50
C GLN A 16 21.57 -9.40 7.90
N GLY A 17 20.76 -10.19 8.62
CA GLY A 17 20.39 -9.93 10.01
C GLY A 17 19.23 -8.95 10.20
N ASP A 18 18.66 -8.41 9.11
CA ASP A 18 17.54 -7.47 9.15
C ASP A 18 16.20 -8.15 9.53
N TYR A 19 16.11 -9.48 9.43
CA TYR A 19 14.88 -10.24 9.64
C TYR A 19 15.12 -11.55 10.38
N LYS A 20 14.20 -11.93 11.27
CA LYS A 20 14.19 -13.25 11.94
C LYS A 20 13.48 -14.29 11.08
N PRO A 21 14.06 -15.49 10.89
CA PRO A 21 13.40 -16.56 10.16
C PRO A 21 12.17 -17.04 10.93
N ASP A 22 11.03 -17.12 10.26
CA ASP A 22 9.86 -17.83 10.74
C ASP A 22 9.35 -18.84 9.69
N ASN A 23 8.70 -19.91 10.16
CA ASN A 23 8.24 -21.00 9.30
C ASN A 23 7.09 -20.58 8.38
N VAL A 24 6.26 -19.64 8.80
CA VAL A 24 5.08 -19.15 8.07
C VAL A 24 5.53 -18.30 6.88
N GLN A 25 6.50 -17.39 7.07
CA GLN A 25 7.19 -16.64 6.02
C GLN A 25 7.86 -17.57 5.03
N ARG A 26 8.59 -18.59 5.50
CA ARG A 26 9.24 -19.55 4.62
C ARG A 26 8.23 -20.30 3.74
N GLU A 27 7.09 -20.70 4.29
CA GLU A 27 6.02 -21.34 3.52
C GLU A 27 5.42 -20.35 2.50
N ALA A 28 5.12 -19.11 2.89
CA ALA A 28 4.61 -18.07 1.98
C ALA A 28 5.56 -17.81 0.81
N VAL A 29 6.86 -17.66 1.10
CA VAL A 29 7.93 -17.51 0.10
C VAL A 29 8.02 -18.74 -0.81
N THR A 30 7.82 -19.94 -0.26
CA THR A 30 7.83 -21.19 -1.06
C THR A 30 6.67 -21.22 -2.06
N LYS A 31 5.46 -20.81 -1.66
CA LYS A 31 4.29 -20.71 -2.55
C LYS A 31 4.53 -19.68 -3.65
N LEU A 32 5.01 -18.49 -3.29
CA LEU A 32 5.34 -17.43 -4.25
C LEU A 32 6.46 -17.84 -5.22
N ASN A 33 7.43 -18.63 -4.77
CA ASN A 33 8.49 -19.15 -5.63
C ASN A 33 7.94 -20.16 -6.66
N ALA A 34 6.91 -20.95 -6.30
CA ALA A 34 6.23 -21.80 -7.26
C ALA A 34 5.50 -20.97 -8.33
N ILE A 35 4.81 -19.91 -7.92
CA ILE A 35 4.14 -18.95 -8.82
C ILE A 35 5.17 -18.29 -9.75
N GLN A 36 6.29 -17.79 -9.22
CA GLN A 36 7.39 -17.21 -9.99
C GLN A 36 7.85 -18.18 -11.09
N LYS A 37 8.12 -19.45 -10.74
CA LYS A 37 8.59 -20.45 -11.72
C LYS A 37 7.60 -20.67 -12.86
N VAL A 38 6.30 -20.73 -12.56
CA VAL A 38 5.26 -20.88 -13.58
C VAL A 38 5.18 -19.64 -14.47
N LEU A 39 5.24 -18.44 -13.90
CA LEU A 39 5.22 -17.19 -14.65
C LEU A 39 6.43 -17.07 -15.59
N VAL A 40 7.64 -17.32 -15.08
CA VAL A 40 8.88 -17.30 -15.87
C VAL A 40 8.86 -18.34 -16.99
N ALA A 41 8.31 -19.53 -16.74
CA ALA A 41 8.20 -20.58 -17.76
C ALA A 41 7.21 -20.25 -18.88
N ARG A 42 6.24 -19.35 -18.64
CA ARG A 42 5.28 -18.89 -19.65
C ARG A 42 5.81 -17.80 -20.57
N GLU A 43 6.99 -17.28 -20.27
CA GLU A 43 7.68 -16.23 -21.04
C GLU A 43 8.89 -16.80 -21.81
N PRO A 44 8.70 -17.65 -22.85
CA PRO A 44 9.83 -18.06 -23.69
C PRO A 44 10.37 -16.93 -24.59
N ASP A 45 9.65 -15.80 -24.72
CA ASP A 45 10.05 -14.67 -25.57
C ASP A 45 10.97 -13.64 -24.89
N LEU A 46 11.21 -13.75 -23.59
CA LEU A 46 12.04 -12.78 -22.83
C LEU A 46 13.54 -12.79 -23.16
N LEU A 47 14.04 -13.80 -23.89
CA LEU A 47 15.45 -13.91 -24.27
C LEU A 47 15.72 -13.74 -25.77
N ALA A 48 14.68 -13.59 -26.60
CA ALA A 48 14.81 -13.65 -28.07
C ALA A 48 14.56 -12.32 -28.81
N HIS A 49 14.28 -11.21 -28.11
CA HIS A 49 14.17 -9.89 -28.75
C HIS A 49 15.55 -9.24 -28.93
N GLY A 50 16.38 -9.89 -29.74
CA GLY A 50 17.72 -9.43 -30.08
C GLY A 50 18.31 -10.20 -31.25
N LYS A 51 17.96 -9.76 -32.47
CA LYS A 51 18.46 -10.18 -33.80
C LYS A 51 17.70 -11.32 -34.50
N LYS A 52 17.32 -11.00 -35.74
CA LYS A 52 16.86 -11.85 -36.87
C LYS A 52 15.36 -12.12 -37.01
N ARG A 53 14.62 -11.06 -37.36
CA ARG A 53 13.28 -11.13 -37.96
C ARG A 53 13.36 -10.91 -39.48
N LEU A 54 13.98 -11.85 -40.21
CA LEU A 54 14.08 -11.75 -41.68
C LEU A 54 13.74 -13.02 -42.49
N PHE A 55 13.32 -14.14 -41.87
CA PHE A 55 13.06 -15.38 -42.63
C PHE A 55 11.85 -16.23 -42.20
N SER A 56 10.84 -15.68 -41.50
CA SER A 56 9.66 -16.49 -41.08
C SER A 56 8.38 -16.26 -41.90
N CYS A 57 8.46 -15.73 -43.12
CA CYS A 57 7.29 -15.56 -44.00
C CYS A 57 6.88 -16.85 -44.76
N LEU A 58 7.43 -18.02 -44.43
CA LEU A 58 7.15 -19.28 -45.15
C LEU A 58 6.39 -20.35 -44.35
N SER A 59 5.88 -20.04 -43.15
CA SER A 59 5.15 -21.03 -42.31
C SER A 59 3.64 -20.77 -42.17
N TRP A 60 3.05 -19.87 -42.96
CA TRP A 60 1.62 -19.56 -42.96
C TRP A 60 0.72 -20.80 -43.18
N LEU A 61 1.21 -21.87 -43.84
CA LEU A 61 0.37 -22.96 -44.35
C LEU A 61 0.23 -24.21 -43.47
N ILE A 62 0.50 -24.19 -42.16
CA ILE A 62 0.26 -25.36 -41.31
C ILE A 62 -0.49 -25.01 -40.03
N GLY A 63 -1.80 -25.26 -40.07
CA GLY A 63 -2.58 -25.75 -38.93
C GLY A 63 -3.08 -24.70 -37.94
N LYS A 64 -4.39 -24.42 -37.99
CA LYS A 64 -5.17 -23.88 -36.88
C LYS A 64 -4.99 -24.77 -35.65
N LYS A 65 -3.98 -24.50 -34.82
CA LYS A 65 -3.96 -24.96 -33.43
C LYS A 65 -4.98 -24.10 -32.69
N LYS A 66 -6.07 -24.73 -32.23
CA LYS A 66 -6.96 -24.18 -31.20
C LYS A 66 -6.08 -23.56 -30.12
N ASN A 67 -6.24 -22.26 -29.86
CA ASN A 67 -5.65 -21.59 -28.71
C ASN A 67 -6.05 -22.41 -27.47
N LYS A 68 -5.11 -23.19 -26.92
CA LYS A 68 -5.24 -23.69 -25.55
C LYS A 68 -5.42 -22.43 -24.71
N THR A 69 -6.59 -22.23 -24.14
CA THR A 69 -6.81 -21.26 -23.06
C THR A 69 -5.68 -21.51 -22.06
N GLN A 70 -4.70 -20.62 -22.03
CA GLN A 70 -3.63 -20.69 -21.04
C GLN A 70 -4.31 -20.53 -19.69
N GLN A 71 -4.49 -21.64 -18.96
CA GLN A 71 -5.09 -21.61 -17.62
C GLN A 71 -4.40 -20.53 -16.80
N THR A 72 -5.14 -19.68 -16.12
CA THR A 72 -4.58 -18.62 -15.25
C THR A 72 -3.56 -19.21 -14.28
N VAL A 73 -2.44 -18.52 -14.03
CA VAL A 73 -1.59 -18.92 -12.90
C VAL A 73 -2.36 -18.56 -11.64
N ARG A 74 -2.51 -19.53 -10.73
CA ARG A 74 -3.16 -19.26 -9.45
C ARG A 74 -2.31 -18.26 -8.67
N GLY A 75 -2.96 -17.19 -8.24
CA GLY A 75 -2.40 -16.10 -7.47
C GLY A 75 -2.18 -16.44 -6.01
N PHE A 76 -1.85 -15.42 -5.20
CA PHE A 76 -1.62 -15.60 -3.76
C PHE A 76 -2.15 -14.42 -2.94
N TYR A 77 -3.01 -14.73 -1.97
CA TYR A 77 -3.59 -13.77 -1.04
C TYR A 77 -2.99 -14.00 0.34
N MET A 78 -2.15 -13.07 0.79
CA MET A 78 -1.52 -13.08 2.10
C MET A 78 -2.27 -12.17 3.05
N TRP A 79 -2.69 -12.68 4.21
CA TRP A 79 -3.35 -11.87 5.23
C TRP A 79 -2.74 -12.06 6.61
N GLY A 80 -2.95 -11.10 7.50
CA GLY A 80 -2.45 -11.15 8.88
C GLY A 80 -2.33 -9.75 9.46
N GLY A 81 -1.96 -9.62 10.75
CA GLY A 81 -1.83 -8.32 11.39
C GLY A 81 -0.80 -7.38 10.75
N VAL A 82 -0.69 -6.17 11.28
CA VAL A 82 0.30 -5.19 10.80
C VAL A 82 1.70 -5.61 11.26
N GLY A 83 2.71 -5.32 10.43
CA GLY A 83 4.11 -5.60 10.79
C GLY A 83 4.55 -7.06 10.70
N ARG A 84 3.73 -7.96 10.14
CA ARG A 84 4.07 -9.39 9.98
C ARG A 84 4.98 -9.72 8.78
N GLY A 85 5.55 -8.71 8.13
CA GLY A 85 6.46 -8.89 6.99
C GLY A 85 5.80 -9.13 5.63
N LYS A 86 4.46 -9.00 5.51
CA LYS A 86 3.72 -9.22 4.26
C LYS A 86 4.24 -8.38 3.09
N THR A 87 4.41 -7.08 3.31
CA THR A 87 4.92 -6.14 2.32
C THR A 87 6.34 -6.47 1.89
N TRP A 88 7.16 -7.00 2.81
CA TRP A 88 8.52 -7.44 2.51
C TRP A 88 8.54 -8.71 1.65
N ILE A 89 7.71 -9.71 1.99
CA ILE A 89 7.54 -10.90 1.15
C ILE A 89 7.04 -10.51 -0.26
N MET A 90 6.10 -9.56 -0.34
CA MET A 90 5.63 -8.97 -1.60
C MET A 90 6.77 -8.27 -2.36
N ASP A 91 7.65 -7.52 -1.69
CA ASP A 91 8.82 -6.90 -2.31
C ASP A 91 9.72 -7.95 -2.95
N LEU A 92 10.07 -8.99 -2.20
CA LEU A 92 10.95 -10.04 -2.70
C LEU A 92 10.35 -10.70 -3.94
N PHE A 93 9.05 -11.03 -3.89
CA PHE A 93 8.35 -11.61 -5.03
C PHE A 93 8.38 -10.68 -6.24
N PHE A 94 7.95 -9.42 -6.07
CA PHE A 94 7.88 -8.46 -7.16
C PHE A 94 9.25 -8.25 -7.84
N HIS A 95 10.33 -8.15 -7.08
CA HIS A 95 11.68 -8.00 -7.63
C HIS A 95 12.22 -9.28 -8.28
N SER A 96 11.74 -10.46 -7.84
CA SER A 96 12.15 -11.75 -8.40
C SER A 96 11.55 -12.06 -9.78
N ILE A 97 10.43 -11.42 -10.14
CA ILE A 97 9.82 -11.55 -11.46
C ILE A 97 10.66 -10.77 -12.49
N PRO A 98 11.15 -11.39 -13.58
CA PRO A 98 11.84 -10.68 -14.65
C PRO A 98 10.87 -9.84 -15.50
N GLY A 99 11.40 -8.83 -16.20
CA GLY A 99 10.60 -8.02 -17.12
C GLY A 99 9.74 -6.94 -16.46
N ASN A 100 8.98 -6.24 -17.30
CA ASN A 100 8.19 -5.05 -16.92
C ASN A 100 6.68 -5.29 -16.93
N ARG A 101 6.19 -6.48 -17.32
CA ARG A 101 4.75 -6.83 -17.36
C ARG A 101 4.23 -7.25 -15.99
N LYS A 102 4.60 -6.47 -14.98
CA LYS A 102 4.22 -6.61 -13.59
C LYS A 102 3.93 -5.22 -13.05
N LEU A 103 2.84 -5.09 -12.33
CA LEU A 103 2.39 -3.81 -11.79
C LEU A 103 2.11 -3.96 -10.30
N ARG A 104 2.62 -3.02 -9.51
CA ARG A 104 2.41 -2.99 -8.06
C ARG A 104 1.88 -1.64 -7.63
N LEU A 105 0.83 -1.67 -6.82
CA LEU A 105 0.18 -0.47 -6.30
C LEU A 105 -0.58 -0.79 -5.01
N HIS A 106 -0.77 0.25 -4.19
CA HIS A 106 -1.77 0.21 -3.11
C HIS A 106 -3.16 0.10 -3.72
N PHE A 107 -4.03 -0.68 -3.08
CA PHE A 107 -5.37 -0.95 -3.61
C PHE A 107 -6.21 0.31 -3.82
N HIS A 108 -6.14 1.29 -2.91
CA HIS A 108 -6.86 2.56 -3.10
C HIS A 108 -6.45 3.29 -4.40
N ARG A 109 -5.15 3.31 -4.72
CA ARG A 109 -4.65 3.92 -5.97
C ARG A 109 -5.12 3.16 -7.22
N PHE A 110 -5.35 1.85 -7.10
CA PHE A 110 -5.96 1.07 -8.16
C PHE A 110 -7.39 1.55 -8.41
N MET A 111 -8.19 1.69 -7.35
CA MET A 111 -9.57 2.17 -7.47
C MET A 111 -9.65 3.59 -8.04
N LEU A 112 -8.79 4.51 -7.61
CA LEU A 112 -8.71 5.85 -8.20
C LEU A 112 -8.43 5.82 -9.70
N ARG A 113 -7.51 4.96 -10.14
CA ARG A 113 -7.22 4.77 -11.56
C ARG A 113 -8.44 4.22 -12.31
N VAL A 114 -9.13 3.24 -11.75
CA VAL A 114 -10.35 2.66 -12.33
C VAL A 114 -11.44 3.72 -12.47
N HIS A 115 -11.71 4.53 -11.43
CA HIS A 115 -12.69 5.62 -11.50
C HIS A 115 -12.34 6.68 -12.54
N LYS A 116 -11.06 7.00 -12.68
CA LYS A 116 -10.58 7.92 -13.72
C LYS A 116 -10.82 7.37 -15.12
N GLU A 117 -10.50 6.10 -15.36
CA GLU A 117 -10.75 5.44 -16.66
C GLU A 117 -12.25 5.30 -16.93
N LEU A 118 -13.07 4.94 -15.93
CA LEU A 118 -14.53 4.89 -16.05
C LEU A 118 -15.11 6.25 -16.46
N THR A 119 -14.61 7.34 -15.89
CA THR A 119 -15.03 8.70 -16.26
C THR A 119 -14.73 8.99 -17.74
N GLN A 120 -13.56 8.56 -18.23
CA GLN A 120 -13.16 8.75 -19.63
C GLN A 120 -13.96 7.87 -20.61
N LEU A 121 -14.46 6.72 -20.14
CA LEU A 121 -15.24 5.75 -20.91
C LEU A 121 -16.75 5.93 -20.71
N GLN A 122 -17.21 7.05 -20.16
CA GLN A 122 -18.63 7.32 -19.97
C GLN A 122 -19.41 7.19 -21.29
N GLY A 123 -20.52 6.46 -21.25
CA GLY A 123 -21.36 6.19 -22.41
C GLY A 123 -20.92 4.99 -23.26
N GLN A 124 -19.78 4.36 -22.96
CA GLN A 124 -19.43 3.08 -23.58
C GLN A 124 -20.19 1.91 -22.93
N ILE A 125 -20.40 0.85 -23.72
CA ILE A 125 -20.98 -0.41 -23.24
C ILE A 125 -19.88 -1.18 -22.49
N ASP A 126 -20.19 -1.64 -21.29
CA ASP A 126 -19.32 -2.43 -20.42
C ASP A 126 -17.90 -1.86 -20.24
N PRO A 127 -17.75 -0.61 -19.75
CA PRO A 127 -16.45 0.08 -19.69
C PRO A 127 -15.42 -0.67 -18.82
N LEU A 128 -15.86 -1.48 -17.85
CA LEU A 128 -14.98 -2.31 -17.03
C LEU A 128 -14.25 -3.39 -17.84
N LEU A 129 -14.86 -3.92 -18.91
CA LEU A 129 -14.19 -4.89 -19.78
C LEU A 129 -13.06 -4.21 -20.56
N THR A 130 -13.31 -3.01 -21.08
CA THR A 130 -12.28 -2.18 -21.74
C THR A 130 -11.14 -1.84 -20.78
N ILE A 131 -11.46 -1.49 -19.53
CA ILE A 131 -10.45 -1.24 -18.49
C ILE A 131 -9.62 -2.50 -18.22
N ALA A 132 -10.27 -3.68 -18.13
CA ALA A 132 -9.56 -4.94 -17.98
C ALA A 132 -8.65 -5.26 -19.17
N ASP A 133 -9.06 -4.93 -20.40
CA ASP A 133 -8.22 -5.03 -21.61
C ASP A 133 -7.01 -4.11 -21.54
N ASN A 134 -7.20 -2.86 -21.08
CA ASN A 134 -6.11 -1.91 -20.88
C ASN A 134 -5.08 -2.43 -19.85
N PHE A 135 -5.56 -2.94 -18.71
CA PHE A 135 -4.67 -3.55 -17.72
C PHE A 135 -3.94 -4.76 -18.28
N LYS A 136 -4.62 -5.62 -19.06
CA LYS A 136 -3.97 -6.78 -19.67
C LYS A 136 -2.92 -6.37 -20.70
N ALA A 137 -3.14 -5.30 -21.45
CA ALA A 137 -2.15 -4.75 -22.36
C ALA A 137 -0.88 -4.30 -21.62
N GLU A 138 -1.03 -3.76 -20.41
CA GLU A 138 0.06 -3.25 -19.58
C GLU A 138 0.80 -4.37 -18.79
N THR A 139 0.06 -5.26 -18.14
CA THR A 139 0.60 -6.19 -17.15
C THR A 139 -0.03 -7.58 -17.19
N ASP A 140 0.76 -8.58 -16.78
CA ASP A 140 0.28 -9.95 -16.57
C ASP A 140 0.16 -10.29 -15.08
N ILE A 141 0.74 -9.46 -14.21
CA ILE A 141 0.80 -9.69 -12.76
C ILE A 141 0.40 -8.40 -12.04
N LEU A 142 -0.63 -8.47 -11.21
CA LEU A 142 -1.05 -7.39 -10.31
C LEU A 142 -0.64 -7.73 -8.89
N CYS A 143 0.18 -6.88 -8.30
CA CYS A 143 0.60 -6.95 -6.91
C CYS A 143 -0.10 -5.83 -6.13
N PHE A 144 -1.08 -6.19 -5.29
CA PHE A 144 -1.76 -5.22 -4.42
C PHE A 144 -1.18 -5.23 -3.02
N ASP A 145 -0.69 -4.06 -2.61
CA ASP A 145 -0.47 -3.77 -1.19
C ASP A 145 -1.78 -3.27 -0.57
N GLU A 146 -2.06 -3.69 0.67
CA GLU A 146 -3.22 -3.23 1.45
C GLU A 146 -4.56 -3.43 0.72
N PHE A 147 -4.79 -4.64 0.24
CA PHE A 147 -6.01 -5.01 -0.45
C PHE A 147 -7.21 -5.03 0.50
N PHE A 148 -7.96 -3.92 0.52
CA PHE A 148 -9.11 -3.69 1.38
C PHE A 148 -10.11 -2.72 0.74
N ALA A 149 -11.42 -2.96 0.86
CA ALA A 149 -12.46 -2.03 0.42
C ALA A 149 -13.37 -1.63 1.59
N SER A 150 -13.59 -0.33 1.75
CA SER A 150 -14.49 0.26 2.74
C SER A 150 -15.77 0.85 2.13
N ASP A 151 -15.77 1.24 0.85
CA ASP A 151 -16.92 1.83 0.16
C ASP A 151 -17.69 0.81 -0.70
N ILE A 152 -19.03 0.92 -0.73
CA ILE A 152 -19.91 0.14 -1.60
C ILE A 152 -19.60 0.32 -3.09
N ALA A 153 -19.31 1.56 -3.52
CA ALA A 153 -19.06 1.87 -4.92
C ALA A 153 -17.83 1.08 -5.40
N ASP A 154 -16.77 1.09 -4.59
CA ASP A 154 -15.54 0.36 -4.89
C ASP A 154 -15.76 -1.14 -4.84
N ALA A 155 -16.46 -1.64 -3.83
CA ALA A 155 -16.75 -3.07 -3.69
C ALA A 155 -17.51 -3.63 -4.90
N MET A 156 -18.52 -2.91 -5.40
CA MET A 156 -19.31 -3.35 -6.56
C MET A 156 -18.51 -3.31 -7.86
N LEU A 157 -17.71 -2.27 -8.09
CA LEU A 157 -16.84 -2.18 -9.27
C LEU A 157 -15.76 -3.27 -9.25
N LEU A 158 -15.18 -3.52 -8.07
CA LEU A 158 -14.10 -4.48 -7.89
C LEU A 158 -14.52 -5.88 -8.31
N GLY A 159 -15.73 -6.31 -7.97
CA GLY A 159 -16.20 -7.66 -8.28
C GLY A 159 -16.15 -7.98 -9.77
N THR A 160 -16.84 -7.17 -10.55
CA THR A 160 -16.91 -7.30 -12.02
C THR A 160 -15.53 -7.14 -12.65
N LEU A 161 -14.74 -6.17 -12.19
CA LEU A 161 -13.41 -5.92 -12.75
C LEU A 161 -12.45 -7.08 -12.46
N MET A 162 -12.42 -7.60 -11.24
CA MET A 162 -11.53 -8.71 -10.87
C MET A 162 -11.84 -9.97 -11.68
N GLU A 163 -13.12 -10.29 -11.89
CA GLU A 163 -13.51 -11.39 -12.76
C GLU A 163 -12.97 -11.20 -14.19
N ALA A 164 -13.17 -10.00 -14.76
CA ALA A 164 -12.66 -9.66 -16.08
C ALA A 164 -11.13 -9.73 -16.19
N LEU A 165 -10.40 -9.33 -15.14
CA LEU A 165 -8.93 -9.43 -15.07
C LEU A 165 -8.47 -10.89 -15.01
N PHE A 166 -9.13 -11.72 -14.19
CA PHE A 166 -8.82 -13.14 -14.08
C PHE A 166 -9.09 -13.89 -15.39
N GLU A 167 -10.20 -13.62 -16.07
CA GLU A 167 -10.50 -14.22 -17.38
C GLU A 167 -9.44 -13.91 -18.44
N ARG A 168 -8.80 -12.73 -18.33
CA ARG A 168 -7.68 -12.29 -19.19
C ARG A 168 -6.33 -12.90 -18.80
N GLY A 169 -6.29 -13.80 -17.82
CA GLY A 169 -5.05 -14.46 -17.43
C GLY A 169 -4.16 -13.62 -16.51
N ILE A 170 -4.65 -12.53 -15.92
CA ILE A 170 -3.87 -11.72 -14.98
C ILE A 170 -3.75 -12.46 -13.65
N THR A 171 -2.53 -12.56 -13.15
CA THR A 171 -2.24 -13.21 -11.87
C THR A 171 -2.28 -12.18 -10.75
N LEU A 172 -3.09 -12.42 -9.72
CA LEU A 172 -3.15 -11.56 -8.54
C LEU A 172 -2.19 -12.05 -7.46
N VAL A 173 -1.39 -11.15 -6.90
CA VAL A 173 -0.76 -11.33 -5.59
C VAL A 173 -1.21 -10.18 -4.71
N ALA A 174 -1.72 -10.45 -3.51
CA ALA A 174 -2.29 -9.43 -2.64
C ALA A 174 -1.78 -9.59 -1.20
N THR A 175 -1.59 -8.47 -0.51
CA THR A 175 -1.42 -8.41 0.95
C THR A 175 -2.60 -7.68 1.58
N SER A 176 -3.12 -8.20 2.69
CA SER A 176 -4.26 -7.62 3.42
C SER A 176 -4.08 -7.74 4.93
N ASN A 177 -4.78 -6.89 5.68
CA ASN A 177 -4.90 -7.01 7.14
C ASN A 177 -6.06 -7.92 7.57
N VAL A 178 -6.96 -8.25 6.65
CA VAL A 178 -8.14 -9.08 6.90
C VAL A 178 -8.15 -10.31 5.98
N PRO A 179 -8.71 -11.45 6.42
CA PRO A 179 -8.94 -12.59 5.53
C PRO A 179 -9.99 -12.24 4.46
N PRO A 180 -10.02 -12.97 3.31
CA PRO A 180 -11.01 -12.73 2.26
C PRO A 180 -12.46 -12.76 2.76
N GLU A 181 -12.76 -13.62 3.73
CA GLU A 181 -14.08 -13.72 4.36
C GLU A 181 -14.50 -12.43 5.04
N ASP A 182 -13.58 -11.70 5.66
CA ASP A 182 -13.88 -10.44 6.36
C ASP A 182 -13.73 -9.22 5.45
N PHE A 183 -13.39 -9.41 4.17
CA PHE A 183 -13.34 -8.34 3.21
C PHE A 183 -14.74 -7.73 3.06
N TYR A 184 -14.88 -6.42 3.32
CA TYR A 184 -16.15 -5.69 3.25
C TYR A 184 -17.24 -6.26 4.20
N ARG A 185 -16.86 -6.72 5.41
CA ARG A 185 -17.73 -7.43 6.38
C ARG A 185 -18.99 -6.68 6.78
N ASP A 186 -18.88 -5.40 7.06
CA ASP A 186 -19.99 -4.57 7.53
C ASP A 186 -20.48 -3.60 6.44
N GLY A 187 -20.11 -3.89 5.20
CA GLY A 187 -20.44 -3.07 4.05
C GLY A 187 -21.90 -3.17 3.62
N LEU A 188 -22.45 -2.07 3.11
CA LEU A 188 -23.79 -2.03 2.53
C LEU A 188 -23.88 -3.02 1.35
N GLN A 189 -24.95 -3.81 1.28
CA GLN A 189 -25.19 -4.83 0.23
C GLN A 189 -24.12 -5.93 0.13
N ARG A 190 -23.49 -6.31 1.24
CA ARG A 190 -22.47 -7.37 1.32
C ARG A 190 -22.78 -8.66 0.55
N ASP A 191 -24.03 -9.11 0.50
CA ASP A 191 -24.42 -10.33 -0.22
C ASP A 191 -24.02 -10.29 -1.71
N ARG A 192 -24.02 -9.10 -2.31
CA ARG A 192 -23.58 -8.88 -3.70
C ARG A 192 -22.07 -8.99 -3.87
N PHE A 193 -21.32 -8.85 -2.77
CA PHE A 193 -19.87 -8.94 -2.76
C PHE A 193 -19.36 -10.37 -2.49
N LEU A 194 -20.18 -11.24 -1.90
CA LEU A 194 -19.82 -12.65 -1.65
C LEU A 194 -19.29 -13.38 -2.91
N PRO A 195 -19.85 -13.21 -4.12
CA PRO A 195 -19.31 -13.81 -5.34
C PRO A 195 -17.85 -13.42 -5.61
N VAL A 196 -17.45 -12.19 -5.25
CA VAL A 196 -16.08 -11.69 -5.42
C VAL A 196 -15.11 -12.42 -4.51
N ILE A 197 -15.51 -12.65 -3.26
CA ILE A 197 -14.74 -13.44 -2.28
C ILE A 197 -14.50 -14.85 -2.83
N GLU A 198 -15.52 -15.47 -3.42
CA GLU A 198 -15.39 -16.79 -4.03
C GLU A 198 -14.44 -16.78 -5.24
N LYS A 199 -14.46 -15.75 -6.07
CA LYS A 199 -13.47 -15.58 -7.15
C LYS A 199 -12.05 -15.44 -6.60
N ILE A 200 -11.84 -14.67 -5.53
CA ILE A 200 -10.53 -14.56 -4.88
C ILE A 200 -10.04 -15.94 -4.42
N LYS A 201 -10.89 -16.73 -3.76
CA LYS A 201 -10.55 -18.09 -3.31
C LYS A 201 -10.32 -19.07 -4.46
N GLN A 202 -11.03 -18.90 -5.57
CA GLN A 202 -10.86 -19.70 -6.78
C GLN A 202 -9.49 -19.40 -7.42
N TYR A 203 -9.17 -18.12 -7.62
CA TYR A 203 -7.99 -17.70 -8.36
C TYR A 203 -6.74 -17.53 -7.52
N CYS A 204 -6.83 -17.51 -6.18
CA CYS A 204 -5.68 -17.35 -5.29
C CYS A 204 -5.60 -18.49 -4.27
N ASP A 205 -4.38 -18.88 -3.94
CA ASP A 205 -4.13 -19.56 -2.67
C ASP A 205 -4.20 -18.52 -1.54
N VAL A 206 -4.93 -18.82 -0.46
CA VAL A 206 -5.10 -17.91 0.68
C VAL A 206 -4.24 -18.42 1.84
N MET A 207 -3.48 -17.52 2.47
CA MET A 207 -2.62 -17.88 3.60
C MET A 207 -2.56 -16.78 4.66
N ASN A 208 -2.73 -17.17 5.91
CA ASN A 208 -2.39 -16.32 7.05
C ASN A 208 -0.86 -16.32 7.23
N VAL A 209 -0.26 -15.15 7.16
CA VAL A 209 1.18 -14.92 7.33
C VAL A 209 1.53 -14.33 8.70
N ASP A 210 0.61 -14.38 9.66
CA ASP A 210 0.81 -13.97 11.05
C ASP A 210 1.43 -15.12 11.87
N ALA A 211 2.74 -15.05 12.10
CA ALA A 211 3.47 -15.94 13.01
C ALA A 211 3.46 -15.44 14.48
N GLY A 212 2.72 -14.38 14.80
CA GLY A 212 2.75 -13.70 16.10
C GLY A 212 3.94 -12.73 16.26
N ILE A 213 4.90 -12.74 15.34
CA ILE A 213 6.07 -11.86 15.33
C ILE A 213 5.72 -10.59 14.56
N ASP A 214 5.60 -9.44 15.24
CA ASP A 214 5.57 -8.13 14.56
C ASP A 214 7.02 -7.65 14.42
N TYR A 215 7.51 -7.63 13.19
CA TYR A 215 8.89 -7.28 12.87
C TYR A 215 9.20 -5.79 13.10
N ARG A 216 8.17 -4.95 13.31
CA ARG A 216 8.35 -3.56 13.78
C ARG A 216 8.63 -3.49 15.28
N LEU A 217 8.42 -4.57 16.05
CA LEU A 217 8.66 -4.62 17.51
C LEU A 217 10.12 -4.41 17.91
N HIS A 218 11.04 -4.36 16.96
CA HIS A 218 12.43 -4.00 17.21
C HIS A 218 12.66 -2.47 17.28
N MET A 219 11.60 -1.64 17.21
CA MET A 219 11.64 -0.23 17.59
C MET A 219 11.96 -0.11 19.09
N PRO A 220 13.14 0.39 19.49
CA PRO A 220 13.59 0.36 20.88
C PRO A 220 12.75 1.20 21.85
N THR A 221 11.85 2.07 21.39
CA THR A 221 10.87 2.74 22.27
C THR A 221 9.75 3.40 21.47
N VAL A 222 8.50 3.02 21.73
CA VAL A 222 7.30 3.75 21.27
C VAL A 222 7.21 5.15 21.92
N ALA A 223 7.96 5.39 23.01
CA ALA A 223 7.99 6.62 23.79
C ALA A 223 8.66 7.84 23.11
N ASN A 224 8.69 7.90 21.77
CA ASN A 224 9.51 8.86 21.03
C ASN A 224 8.85 9.32 19.72
N LEU A 225 7.52 9.21 19.61
CA LEU A 225 6.80 9.64 18.41
C LEU A 225 6.67 11.17 18.34
N TRP A 226 6.71 11.88 19.47
CA TRP A 226 6.84 13.34 19.50
C TRP A 226 8.29 13.74 19.74
N ASN A 227 8.88 14.50 18.81
CA ASN A 227 10.29 14.85 18.81
C ASN A 227 10.44 16.37 18.83
N PHE A 228 11.19 16.87 19.80
CA PHE A 228 11.50 18.28 19.97
C PHE A 228 12.90 18.41 20.62
N PRO A 229 13.56 19.57 20.50
CA PRO A 229 13.21 20.69 19.61
C PRO A 229 13.57 20.37 18.14
N LEU A 230 13.19 21.24 17.21
CA LEU A 230 13.64 21.17 15.82
C LEU A 230 15.15 21.42 15.73
N ASN A 231 15.90 20.38 15.38
CA ASN A 231 17.35 20.44 15.16
C ASN A 231 17.80 19.25 14.29
N GLU A 232 19.09 19.21 13.96
CA GLU A 232 19.69 18.13 13.15
C GLU A 232 19.52 16.74 13.79
N ALA A 233 19.58 16.63 15.12
CA ALA A 233 19.41 15.36 15.81
C ALA A 233 17.97 14.83 15.69
N THR A 234 16.97 15.72 15.79
CA THR A 234 15.56 15.41 15.54
C THR A 234 15.35 14.98 14.10
N ASN A 235 15.92 15.69 13.11
CA ASN A 235 15.84 15.30 11.71
C ASN A 235 16.45 13.91 11.45
N ALA A 236 17.64 13.64 11.97
CA ALA A 236 18.27 12.32 11.86
C ALA A 236 17.46 11.21 12.58
N LYS A 237 16.73 11.55 13.64
CA LYS A 237 15.80 10.62 14.30
C LYS A 237 14.58 10.35 13.42
N MET A 238 13.97 11.37 12.83
CA MET A 238 12.84 11.24 11.91
C MET A 238 13.20 10.37 10.69
N GLU A 239 14.39 10.56 10.10
CA GLU A 239 14.86 9.72 8.98
C GLU A 239 15.01 8.24 9.37
N ARG A 240 15.57 7.97 10.56
CA ARG A 240 15.67 6.60 11.09
C ARG A 240 14.30 5.99 11.34
N MET A 241 13.35 6.77 11.87
CA MET A 241 11.97 6.32 12.08
C MET A 241 11.29 6.01 10.76
N PHE A 242 11.47 6.84 9.74
CA PHE A 242 10.95 6.57 8.39
C PHE A 242 11.47 5.23 7.88
N LYS A 243 12.81 5.04 7.91
CA LYS A 243 13.43 3.81 7.42
C LYS A 243 12.93 2.58 8.16
N THR A 244 12.67 2.71 9.45
CA THR A 244 12.17 1.60 10.27
C THR A 244 10.71 1.27 9.97
N LEU A 245 9.86 2.29 9.78
CA LEU A 245 8.45 2.10 9.47
C LEU A 245 8.23 1.61 8.03
N ALA A 246 9.00 2.14 7.07
CA ALA A 246 8.89 1.80 5.65
C ALA A 246 9.79 0.61 5.25
N GLY A 247 10.75 0.21 6.07
CA GLY A 247 11.77 -0.78 5.73
C GLY A 247 12.78 -0.33 4.66
N ARG A 248 12.74 0.94 4.22
CA ARG A 248 13.70 1.56 3.29
C ARG A 248 13.68 3.08 3.43
N SER A 249 14.69 3.74 2.87
CA SER A 249 14.75 5.21 2.80
C SER A 249 13.58 5.79 1.98
N PRO A 250 13.16 7.04 2.25
CA PRO A 250 12.11 7.69 1.47
C PRO A 250 12.51 7.79 -0.01
N ASP A 251 11.54 7.58 -0.89
CA ASP A 251 11.71 7.98 -2.29
C ASP A 251 11.85 9.52 -2.36
N LYS A 252 12.47 10.04 -3.42
CA LYS A 252 12.65 11.50 -3.62
C LYS A 252 11.32 12.24 -3.52
N VAL A 253 11.38 13.54 -3.20
CA VAL A 253 10.24 14.48 -3.19
C VAL A 253 9.28 14.16 -4.32
N LEU A 254 8.08 13.71 -3.95
CA LEU A 254 7.06 13.22 -4.85
C LEU A 254 5.83 14.11 -4.72
N VAL A 255 5.30 14.55 -5.86
CA VAL A 255 3.99 15.21 -5.91
C VAL A 255 2.93 14.13 -6.03
N LEU A 256 2.09 14.01 -5.00
CA LEU A 256 0.95 13.11 -4.98
C LEU A 256 -0.32 13.86 -5.36
N GLU A 257 -1.26 13.16 -5.98
CA GLU A 257 -2.64 13.63 -6.08
C GLU A 257 -3.44 13.02 -4.92
N ILE A 258 -3.97 13.85 -4.04
CA ILE A 258 -4.80 13.50 -2.88
C ILE A 258 -6.09 14.31 -3.00
N ASN A 259 -7.23 13.63 -3.07
CA ASN A 259 -8.54 14.26 -3.21
C ASN A 259 -8.56 15.35 -4.32
N HIS A 260 -8.08 14.98 -5.51
CA HIS A 260 -7.97 15.84 -6.70
C HIS A 260 -7.05 17.07 -6.56
N ARG A 261 -6.19 17.08 -5.54
CA ARG A 261 -5.25 18.18 -5.28
C ARG A 261 -3.82 17.66 -5.21
N GLN A 262 -2.88 18.45 -5.73
CA GLN A 262 -1.46 18.09 -5.65
C GLN A 262 -0.93 18.35 -4.23
N ILE A 263 -0.13 17.43 -3.70
CA ILE A 263 0.57 17.50 -2.42
C ILE A 263 2.04 17.16 -2.63
N THR A 264 2.93 18.11 -2.33
CA THR A 264 4.36 17.89 -2.37
C THR A 264 4.82 17.21 -1.08
N THR A 265 5.29 15.97 -1.17
CA THR A 265 5.78 15.21 -0.02
C THR A 265 7.29 15.35 0.14
N LEU A 266 7.80 15.18 1.36
CA LEU A 266 9.25 15.05 1.60
C LEU A 266 9.75 13.64 1.22
N GLY A 267 8.85 12.67 1.18
CA GLY A 267 9.12 11.34 0.65
C GLY A 267 8.03 10.35 1.02
N VAL A 268 7.84 9.34 0.20
CA VAL A 268 6.80 8.33 0.38
C VAL A 268 7.39 6.97 0.11
N SER A 269 7.01 5.97 0.90
CA SER A 269 7.35 4.58 0.61
C SER A 269 6.45 3.64 1.40
N LYS A 270 5.85 2.65 0.72
CA LYS A 270 5.16 1.50 1.33
C LYS A 270 4.20 1.92 2.46
N GLY A 271 3.23 2.79 2.17
CA GLY A 271 2.25 3.24 3.17
C GLY A 271 2.80 4.21 4.23
N VAL A 272 4.04 4.68 4.12
CA VAL A 272 4.63 5.71 4.99
C VAL A 272 4.85 7.00 4.21
N MET A 273 4.40 8.12 4.75
CA MET A 273 4.59 9.46 4.19
C MET A 273 5.42 10.34 5.13
N SER A 274 6.41 11.04 4.59
CA SER A 274 7.06 12.19 5.22
C SER A 274 6.56 13.47 4.56
N ILE A 275 6.17 14.45 5.35
CA ILE A 275 5.58 15.69 4.86
C ILE A 275 5.83 16.85 5.82
N ASP A 276 5.88 18.06 5.28
CA ASP A 276 6.05 19.28 6.05
C ASP A 276 4.71 19.78 6.61
N PHE A 277 4.71 20.33 7.83
CA PHE A 277 3.54 20.92 8.47
C PHE A 277 2.85 21.95 7.59
N MET A 278 3.60 22.82 6.91
CA MET A 278 3.00 23.89 6.10
C MET A 278 2.29 23.34 4.87
N THR A 279 2.70 22.19 4.34
CA THR A 279 1.98 21.55 3.22
C THR A 279 0.61 21.02 3.64
N LEU A 280 0.47 20.49 4.86
CA LEU A 280 -0.81 19.96 5.35
C LEU A 280 -1.66 21.02 6.03
N CYS A 281 -1.06 21.82 6.91
CA CYS A 281 -1.78 22.73 7.80
C CYS A 281 -1.60 24.20 7.41
N GLY A 282 -0.62 24.54 6.58
CA GLY A 282 -0.43 25.90 6.06
C GLY A 282 -1.30 26.20 4.83
N GLU A 283 -1.45 25.24 3.94
CA GLU A 283 -2.27 25.35 2.72
C GLU A 283 -3.77 25.12 2.99
N GLY A 284 -4.64 25.52 2.05
CA GLY A 284 -6.12 25.42 2.13
C GLY A 284 -6.66 23.98 2.05
N ARG A 285 -6.14 23.08 2.88
CA ARG A 285 -6.57 21.68 2.98
C ARG A 285 -7.87 21.55 3.75
N SER A 286 -8.62 20.52 3.39
CA SER A 286 -9.95 20.19 3.91
C SER A 286 -9.92 18.86 4.66
N GLN A 287 -10.99 18.58 5.41
CA GLN A 287 -11.13 17.30 6.11
C GLN A 287 -11.04 16.10 5.16
N HIS A 288 -11.59 16.23 3.95
CA HIS A 288 -11.55 15.17 2.95
C HIS A 288 -10.12 14.85 2.49
N ASP A 289 -9.23 15.85 2.47
CA ASP A 289 -7.81 15.62 2.17
C ASP A 289 -7.17 14.77 3.27
N TYR A 290 -7.53 14.99 4.54
CA TYR A 290 -7.00 14.23 5.67
C TYR A 290 -7.57 12.81 5.78
N ILE A 291 -8.85 12.62 5.46
CA ILE A 291 -9.46 11.29 5.30
C ILE A 291 -8.70 10.52 4.22
N GLU A 292 -8.46 11.13 3.06
CA GLU A 292 -7.76 10.47 1.97
C GLU A 292 -6.31 10.09 2.36
N ILE A 293 -5.61 10.97 3.08
CA ILE A 293 -4.29 10.69 3.65
C ILE A 293 -4.36 9.53 4.65
N SER A 294 -5.34 9.54 5.56
CA SER A 294 -5.44 8.54 6.61
C SER A 294 -5.73 7.16 6.05
N ARG A 295 -6.48 7.05 4.94
CA ARG A 295 -6.71 5.80 4.21
C ARG A 295 -5.48 5.31 3.45
N CYS A 296 -4.73 6.22 2.84
CA CYS A 296 -3.57 5.88 2.02
C CYS A 296 -2.31 5.51 2.82
N PHE A 297 -2.18 5.98 4.07
CA PHE A 297 -0.94 5.88 4.82
C PHE A 297 -1.15 5.33 6.23
N HIS A 298 -0.57 4.16 6.49
CA HIS A 298 -0.53 3.61 7.84
C HIS A 298 0.40 4.40 8.78
N SER A 299 1.29 5.24 8.26
CA SER A 299 2.18 6.09 9.07
C SER A 299 2.48 7.43 8.41
N VAL A 300 2.47 8.50 9.19
CA VAL A 300 2.76 9.86 8.76
C VAL A 300 3.84 10.45 9.65
N LEU A 301 4.93 10.91 9.03
CA LEU A 301 5.97 11.70 9.67
C LEU A 301 5.76 13.17 9.30
N LEU A 302 5.33 13.96 10.29
CA LEU A 302 5.05 15.38 10.16
C LEU A 302 6.25 16.18 10.64
N TYR A 303 6.89 16.90 9.73
CA TYR A 303 8.06 17.72 10.01
C TYR A 303 7.68 19.17 10.30
N ASN A 304 8.53 19.85 11.07
CA ASN A 304 8.51 21.30 11.26
C ASN A 304 7.19 21.84 11.82
N VAL A 305 6.59 21.15 12.79
CA VAL A 305 5.37 21.63 13.47
C VAL A 305 5.74 22.84 14.34
N PRO A 306 5.25 24.06 14.01
CA PRO A 306 5.60 25.26 14.74
C PRO A 306 4.77 25.38 16.02
N VAL A 307 5.19 26.27 16.93
CA VAL A 307 4.31 26.74 18.00
C VAL A 307 3.12 27.47 17.38
N MET A 308 1.92 26.96 17.65
CA MET A 308 0.68 27.51 17.13
C MET A 308 0.15 28.60 18.07
N ILE A 309 0.32 29.85 17.66
CA ILE A 309 -0.09 31.06 18.37
C ILE A 309 -1.42 31.61 17.84
N SER A 310 -1.89 32.72 18.40
CA SER A 310 -3.20 33.34 18.06
C SER A 310 -3.30 33.79 16.61
N GLU A 311 -2.18 34.11 15.97
CA GLU A 311 -2.06 34.49 14.57
C GLU A 311 -2.16 33.29 13.62
N THR A 312 -2.01 32.07 14.15
CA THR A 312 -1.98 30.81 13.39
C THR A 312 -3.12 29.86 13.77
N GLU A 313 -4.26 30.39 14.22
CA GLU A 313 -5.43 29.59 14.65
C GLU A 313 -6.01 28.74 13.52
N GLU A 314 -5.91 29.19 12.26
CA GLU A 314 -6.36 28.39 11.13
C GLU A 314 -5.48 27.16 10.90
N GLN A 315 -4.15 27.32 11.02
CA GLN A 315 -3.19 26.23 10.97
C GLN A 315 -3.42 25.27 12.13
N ALA A 316 -3.70 25.80 13.32
CA ALA A 316 -4.05 24.99 14.49
C ALA A 316 -5.32 24.18 14.27
N ARG A 317 -6.40 24.80 13.76
CA ARG A 317 -7.64 24.09 13.42
C ARG A 317 -7.40 22.95 12.44
N ARG A 318 -6.57 23.19 11.41
CA ARG A 318 -6.18 22.18 10.42
C ARG A 318 -5.35 21.06 11.03
N PHE A 319 -4.43 21.37 11.94
CA PHE A 319 -3.67 20.36 12.68
C PHE A 319 -4.57 19.49 13.56
N LEU A 320 -5.53 20.08 14.27
CA LEU A 320 -6.53 19.35 15.05
C LEU A 320 -7.35 18.39 14.17
N MET A 321 -7.82 18.86 13.01
CA MET A 321 -8.56 18.02 12.06
C MET A 321 -7.69 16.88 11.52
N LEU A 322 -6.42 17.15 11.19
CA LEU A 322 -5.49 16.12 10.75
C LEU A 322 -5.31 15.05 11.83
N VAL A 323 -5.02 15.45 13.07
CA VAL A 323 -4.84 14.51 14.20
C VAL A 323 -6.09 13.68 14.42
N ASP A 324 -7.27 14.28 14.36
CA ASP A 324 -8.54 13.59 14.53
C ASP A 324 -8.72 12.48 13.48
N GLU A 325 -8.51 12.78 12.20
CA GLU A 325 -8.64 11.80 11.11
C GLU A 325 -7.58 10.68 11.17
N LEU A 326 -6.33 11.05 11.47
CA LEU A 326 -5.25 10.08 11.67
C LEU A 326 -5.53 9.17 12.86
N TYR A 327 -6.09 9.73 13.94
CA TYR A 327 -6.45 8.99 15.14
C TYR A 327 -7.52 7.93 14.83
N GLU A 328 -8.59 8.32 14.15
CA GLU A 328 -9.72 7.44 13.79
C GLU A 328 -9.31 6.26 12.90
N HIS A 329 -8.30 6.45 12.06
CA HIS A 329 -7.79 5.42 11.14
C HIS A 329 -6.62 4.62 11.73
N ASN A 330 -6.30 4.80 13.02
CA ASN A 330 -5.15 4.18 13.67
C ASN A 330 -3.82 4.47 12.96
N VAL A 331 -3.62 5.68 12.43
CA VAL A 331 -2.38 6.07 11.73
C VAL A 331 -1.29 6.43 12.74
N LYS A 332 -0.08 5.95 12.47
CA LYS A 332 1.07 6.15 13.36
C LYS A 332 1.67 7.51 13.02
N LEU A 333 1.35 8.50 13.83
CA LEU A 333 1.83 9.87 13.67
C LEU A 333 3.15 10.05 14.42
N VAL A 334 4.19 10.42 13.68
CA VAL A 334 5.48 10.85 14.22
C VAL A 334 5.62 12.33 13.93
N VAL A 335 5.98 13.12 14.93
CA VAL A 335 6.06 14.57 14.84
C VAL A 335 7.47 15.04 15.16
N ALA A 336 7.99 15.97 14.36
CA ALA A 336 9.06 16.87 14.73
C ALA A 336 8.47 18.27 14.95
N ALA A 337 8.60 18.80 16.17
CA ALA A 337 7.98 20.04 16.61
C ALA A 337 8.98 21.01 17.25
N GLU A 338 8.63 22.30 17.20
CA GLU A 338 9.40 23.37 17.87
C GLU A 338 9.39 23.23 19.39
N MET A 339 8.30 22.71 19.95
CA MET A 339 8.08 22.63 21.40
C MET A 339 7.53 21.27 21.83
N GLU A 340 7.53 21.04 23.14
CA GLU A 340 6.87 19.90 23.77
C GLU A 340 5.39 19.82 23.41
N LEU A 341 4.86 18.60 23.47
CA LEU A 341 3.49 18.31 23.11
C LEU A 341 2.48 19.09 23.97
N LEU A 342 2.77 19.35 25.24
CA LEU A 342 1.87 20.14 26.10
C LEU A 342 1.83 21.63 25.72
N ASP A 343 2.91 22.13 25.12
CA ASP A 343 3.16 23.57 24.89
C ASP A 343 3.08 23.98 23.42
N ILE A 344 2.78 23.05 22.50
CA ILE A 344 2.77 23.33 21.06
C ILE A 344 1.62 24.27 20.65
N TYR A 345 0.54 24.32 21.41
CA TYR A 345 -0.57 25.25 21.20
C TYR A 345 -0.59 26.33 22.28
N GLN A 346 -0.41 27.58 21.84
CA GLN A 346 -0.41 28.78 22.66
C GLN A 346 -1.45 29.82 22.19
N GLY A 347 -2.37 29.39 21.31
CA GLY A 347 -3.52 30.17 20.88
C GLY A 347 -4.57 30.37 21.98
N ARG A 348 -5.63 31.09 21.63
CA ARG A 348 -6.70 31.47 22.56
C ARG A 348 -8.05 30.87 22.20
N GLN A 349 -8.31 30.60 20.92
CA GLN A 349 -9.64 30.26 20.42
C GLN A 349 -9.99 28.77 20.52
N LEU A 350 -9.00 27.88 20.43
CA LEU A 350 -9.17 26.43 20.29
C LEU A 350 -8.77 25.66 21.55
N LYS A 351 -8.76 26.29 22.73
CA LYS A 351 -8.23 25.66 23.95
C LYS A 351 -8.95 24.35 24.31
N LEU A 352 -10.27 24.29 24.14
CA LEU A 352 -11.07 23.09 24.48
C LEU A 352 -10.85 21.98 23.45
N GLU A 353 -10.85 22.33 22.17
CA GLU A 353 -10.59 21.40 21.08
C GLU A 353 -9.15 20.87 21.14
N TYR A 354 -8.21 21.72 21.54
CA TYR A 354 -6.82 21.33 21.76
C TYR A 354 -6.69 20.35 22.93
N GLN A 355 -7.44 20.51 24.03
CA GLN A 355 -7.43 19.52 25.13
C GLN A 355 -7.86 18.12 24.65
N ARG A 356 -8.85 18.03 23.76
CA ARG A 356 -9.26 16.76 23.14
C ARG A 356 -8.15 16.19 22.23
N CYS A 357 -7.58 17.04 21.38
CA CYS A 357 -6.47 16.67 20.50
C CYS A 357 -5.25 16.19 21.30
N LEU A 358 -4.92 16.89 22.38
CA LEU A 358 -3.86 16.55 23.33
C LEU A 358 -4.04 15.13 23.90
N SER A 359 -5.25 14.78 24.35
CA SER A 359 -5.54 13.42 24.83
C SER A 359 -5.28 12.36 23.76
N ARG A 360 -5.71 12.62 22.51
CA ARG A 360 -5.47 11.72 21.37
C ARG A 360 -3.98 11.59 21.08
N LEU A 361 -3.25 12.70 21.01
CA LEU A 361 -1.80 12.71 20.78
C LEU A 361 -1.04 11.95 21.87
N GLN A 362 -1.45 12.06 23.13
CA GLN A 362 -0.88 11.29 24.24
C GLN A 362 -1.14 9.79 24.07
N GLU A 363 -2.36 9.40 23.72
CA GLU A 363 -2.69 8.00 23.43
C GLU A 363 -1.92 7.48 22.22
N MET A 364 -1.75 8.28 21.17
CA MET A 364 -0.96 7.92 19.98
C MET A 364 0.51 7.64 20.31
N GLN A 365 1.05 8.19 21.40
CA GLN A 365 2.40 7.90 21.91
C GLN A 365 2.48 6.60 22.72
N SER A 366 1.36 5.94 22.99
CA SER A 366 1.33 4.70 23.76
C SER A 366 1.75 3.50 22.92
N LYS A 367 2.27 2.49 23.62
CA LYS A 367 2.65 1.21 23.02
C LYS A 367 1.41 0.48 22.49
N GLU A 368 0.30 0.60 23.20
CA GLU A 368 -1.00 0.02 22.88
C GLU A 368 -1.50 0.56 21.53
N TYR A 369 -1.52 1.88 21.37
CA TYR A 369 -1.97 2.52 20.12
C TYR A 369 -1.08 2.14 18.93
N PHE A 370 0.24 2.12 19.14
CA PHE A 370 1.19 1.78 18.07
C PHE A 370 0.94 0.41 17.42
N TYR A 371 0.39 -0.55 18.19
CA TYR A 371 0.05 -1.88 17.68
C TYR A 371 -1.37 -2.00 17.13
N LEU A 372 -2.20 -0.97 17.24
CA LEU A 372 -3.51 -1.00 16.61
C LEU A 372 -3.37 -1.17 15.10
N PRO A 373 -4.18 -2.05 14.47
CA PRO A 373 -4.17 -2.20 13.03
C PRO A 373 -4.64 -0.91 12.38
N HIS A 374 -3.95 -0.50 11.31
CA HIS A 374 -4.39 0.63 10.49
C HIS A 374 -5.75 0.29 9.85
N LEU A 375 -6.65 1.26 9.87
CA LEU A 375 -8.01 1.16 9.32
C LEU A 375 -8.03 2.00 8.04
N PRO A 376 -8.00 1.39 6.83
CA PRO A 376 -7.96 2.10 5.56
C PRO A 376 -9.33 2.53 5.03
#